data_AF-A0A932HMK8-F1
#
_entry.id   AF-A0A932HMK8-F1
#
_cell.length_a   1.000
_cell.length_b   1.000
_cell.length_c   1.000
_cell.angle_alpha   90.00
_cell.angle_beta   90.00
_cell.angle_gamma   90.00
#
_symmetry.space_group_name_H-M   'P 1'
#
loop_
_entity.id
_entity.type
_entity.pdbx_description
1 polymer ?
#
loop_
_entity_poly.entity_id
_entity_poly.type
_entity_poly.pdbx_seq_one_letter_code
_entity_poly.pdbx_strand_id
1 'polypeptide(L)'
;ALGAAGAFGTAFYMFRLYFVTFEGESRVDPHVAHHVHESPRVMAVPLIILAVFAFGAGLFGTSPERSPYYTFVNPVFRAAGEGAAHAGGEGAGHQGPSEFTMALVSVAIAAAGIALAYQMYLRRRELADRMAERFRGAYTLLLNKYWVDEIYNAVFVDFGKWLCHRMWFVDAKGVDGAVNGTSWLTVFASHLSARFDFRGVDGLVNAIADVIQGGSQAFKRIQTGVIQNYLLAMAMGIFVIVSLYFFF
;
A
#
# COMPACT_ATOMS: atom_id res chain seq x y z
N ALA A 1 -31.53 17.72 -22.22
CA ALA A 1 -32.20 17.07 -21.06
C ALA A 1 -31.22 16.75 -19.93
N LEU A 2 -30.17 15.94 -20.15
CA LEU A 2 -29.19 15.60 -19.11
C LEU A 2 -28.48 16.83 -18.51
N GLY A 3 -28.06 17.79 -19.35
CA GLY A 3 -27.45 19.04 -18.87
C GLY A 3 -28.39 19.91 -18.02
N ALA A 4 -29.69 19.94 -18.35
CA ALA A 4 -30.69 20.63 -17.55
C ALA A 4 -30.90 19.96 -16.17
N ALA A 5 -30.94 18.61 -16.14
CA ALA A 5 -30.99 17.87 -14.90
C ALA A 5 -29.72 18.08 -14.05
N GLY A 6 -28.56 18.17 -14.71
CA GLY A 6 -27.29 18.53 -14.07
C GLY A 6 -27.35 19.93 -13.45
N ALA A 7 -27.75 20.95 -14.21
CA ALA A 7 -27.88 22.32 -13.72
C ALA A 7 -28.85 22.44 -12.52
N PHE A 8 -30.01 21.78 -12.60
CA PHE A 8 -30.97 21.67 -11.50
C PHE A 8 -30.35 21.01 -10.27
N GLY A 9 -29.72 19.85 -10.45
CA GLY A 9 -29.09 19.10 -9.37
C GLY A 9 -27.97 19.89 -8.70
N THR A 10 -27.15 20.59 -9.49
CA THR A 10 -26.06 21.45 -9.00
C THR A 10 -26.58 22.60 -8.14
N ALA A 11 -27.58 23.32 -8.63
CA ALA A 11 -28.21 24.39 -7.86
C ALA A 11 -28.83 23.84 -6.56
N PHE A 12 -29.54 22.72 -6.64
CA PHE A 12 -30.19 22.09 -5.49
C PHE A 12 -29.19 21.66 -4.40
N TYR A 13 -28.11 20.94 -4.76
CA TYR A 13 -27.18 20.44 -3.74
C TYR A 13 -26.32 21.56 -3.12
N MET A 14 -25.92 22.57 -3.90
CA MET A 14 -25.13 23.70 -3.38
C MET A 14 -25.94 24.53 -2.38
N PHE A 15 -27.19 24.87 -2.73
CA PHE A 15 -28.05 25.62 -1.83
C PHE A 15 -28.55 24.79 -0.65
N ARG A 16 -28.74 23.47 -0.82
CA ARG A 16 -28.94 22.56 0.32
C ARG A 16 -27.81 22.69 1.34
N LEU A 17 -26.55 22.63 0.90
CA LEU A 17 -25.39 22.75 1.80
C LEU A 17 -25.37 24.12 2.49
N TYR A 18 -25.61 25.20 1.75
CA TYR A 18 -25.69 26.54 2.30
C TYR A 18 -26.78 26.67 3.38
N PHE A 19 -28.03 26.26 3.06
CA PHE A 19 -29.15 26.38 4.00
C PHE A 19 -28.97 25.50 5.24
N VAL A 20 -28.43 24.29 5.11
CA VAL A 20 -28.21 23.39 6.25
C VAL A 20 -27.07 23.90 7.16
N THR A 21 -26.05 24.55 6.59
CA THR A 21 -24.85 24.96 7.32
C THR A 21 -24.98 26.34 7.96
N PHE A 22 -25.58 27.30 7.25
CA PHE A 22 -25.60 28.71 7.68
C PHE A 22 -26.95 29.20 8.19
N GLU A 23 -28.06 28.77 7.57
CA GLU A 23 -29.42 29.27 7.89
C GLU A 23 -30.21 28.32 8.80
N GLY A 24 -29.74 27.07 8.93
CA GLY A 24 -30.38 26.03 9.73
C GLY A 24 -30.05 26.16 11.22
N GLU A 25 -30.79 25.40 12.04
CA GLU A 25 -30.47 25.25 13.46
C GLU A 25 -29.08 24.64 13.65
N SER A 26 -28.25 25.30 14.47
CA SER A 26 -26.93 24.80 14.83
C SER A 26 -27.04 23.44 15.54
N ARG A 27 -26.28 22.46 15.06
CA ARG A 27 -26.18 21.11 15.65
C ARG A 27 -24.90 20.94 16.48
N VAL A 28 -24.21 22.04 16.76
CA VAL A 28 -22.93 22.04 17.49
C VAL A 28 -23.20 21.93 18.99
N ASP A 29 -22.35 21.18 19.69
CA ASP A 29 -22.42 21.05 21.15
C ASP A 29 -22.27 22.44 21.83
N PRO A 30 -23.10 22.78 22.84
CA PRO A 30 -23.07 24.08 23.49
C PRO A 30 -21.69 24.47 24.05
N HIS A 31 -20.89 23.49 24.49
CA HIS A 31 -19.55 23.75 25.03
C HIS A 31 -18.54 24.17 23.94
N VAL A 32 -18.74 23.72 22.70
CA VAL A 32 -17.85 24.03 21.56
C VAL A 32 -18.29 25.31 20.85
N ALA A 33 -19.57 25.67 20.95
CA ALA A 33 -20.12 26.88 20.32
C ALA A 33 -19.37 28.16 20.74
N HIS A 34 -18.88 28.23 21.98
CA HIS A 34 -18.13 29.38 22.50
C HIS A 34 -16.73 29.57 21.87
N HIS A 35 -16.19 28.54 21.22
CA HIS A 35 -14.89 28.61 20.54
C HIS A 35 -15.01 28.93 19.04
N VAL A 36 -16.23 29.08 18.51
CA VAL A 36 -16.45 29.45 17.12
C VAL A 36 -16.13 30.93 16.95
N HIS A 37 -15.04 31.21 16.25
CA HIS A 37 -14.62 32.58 15.91
C HIS A 37 -14.54 32.74 14.39
N GLU A 38 -14.62 33.99 13.95
CA GLU A 38 -14.44 34.34 12.55
C GLU A 38 -13.03 33.95 12.06
N SER A 39 -12.92 33.66 10.76
CA SER A 39 -11.65 33.27 10.15
C SER A 39 -10.62 34.40 10.21
N PRO A 40 -9.35 34.12 10.54
CA PRO A 40 -8.31 35.14 10.56
C PRO A 40 -8.11 35.73 9.17
N ARG A 41 -7.62 36.99 9.12
CA ARG A 41 -7.42 37.74 7.86
C ARG A 41 -6.56 37.00 6.83
N VAL A 42 -5.65 36.14 7.29
CA VAL A 42 -4.79 35.32 6.42
C VAL A 42 -5.60 34.36 5.54
N MET A 43 -6.78 33.91 5.98
CA MET A 43 -7.70 33.09 5.18
C MET A 43 -8.74 33.95 4.43
N ALA A 44 -9.27 35.00 5.07
CA ALA A 44 -10.33 35.83 4.48
C ALA A 44 -9.86 36.64 3.27
N VAL A 45 -8.65 37.19 3.31
CA VAL A 45 -8.12 38.04 2.23
C VAL A 45 -8.00 37.27 0.90
N PRO A 46 -7.39 36.06 0.84
CA PRO A 46 -7.40 35.24 -0.37
C PRO A 46 -8.81 34.94 -0.91
N LEU A 47 -9.77 34.63 -0.04
CA LEU A 47 -11.16 34.35 -0.46
C LEU A 47 -11.83 35.59 -1.07
N ILE A 48 -11.62 36.77 -0.50
CA ILE A 48 -12.15 38.04 -1.03
C ILE A 48 -11.55 38.32 -2.41
N ILE A 49 -10.23 38.15 -2.56
CA ILE A 49 -9.54 38.36 -3.85
C ILE A 49 -10.12 37.42 -4.92
N LEU A 50 -10.29 36.13 -4.59
CA LEU A 50 -10.90 35.16 -5.50
C LEU A 50 -12.34 35.52 -5.85
N ALA A 51 -13.14 36.01 -4.89
CA ALA A 51 -14.50 36.45 -5.15
C ALA A 51 -14.55 37.64 -6.12
N VAL A 52 -13.65 38.62 -5.97
CA VAL A 52 -13.53 39.76 -6.87
C VAL A 52 -13.15 39.30 -8.29
N PHE A 53 -12.19 38.37 -8.41
CA PHE A 53 -11.82 37.82 -9.71
C PHE A 53 -12.93 37.00 -10.36
N ALA A 54 -13.67 36.19 -9.59
CA ALA A 54 -14.79 35.42 -10.11
C ALA A 54 -15.92 36.35 -10.61
N PHE A 55 -16.24 37.41 -9.85
CA PHE A 55 -17.20 38.42 -10.26
C PHE A 55 -16.75 39.18 -11.52
N GLY A 56 -15.48 39.62 -11.54
CA GLY A 56 -14.89 40.31 -12.69
C GLY A 56 -14.90 39.43 -13.95
N ALA A 57 -14.46 38.18 -13.84
CA ALA A 57 -14.47 37.22 -14.95
C ALA A 57 -15.88 37.03 -15.53
N GLY A 58 -16.91 36.99 -14.67
CA GLY A 58 -18.31 36.95 -15.10
C GLY A 58 -18.70 38.15 -15.96
N LEU A 59 -18.29 39.37 -15.59
CA LEU A 59 -18.56 40.59 -16.37
C LEU A 59 -17.79 40.65 -17.70
N PHE A 60 -16.53 40.20 -17.73
CA PHE A 60 -15.74 40.18 -18.98
C PHE A 60 -16.14 39.06 -19.95
N GLY A 61 -16.85 38.04 -19.47
CA GLY A 61 -17.30 36.89 -20.26
C GLY A 61 -18.56 37.13 -21.11
N THR A 62 -19.30 38.22 -20.89
CA THR A 62 -20.61 38.45 -21.55
C THR A 62 -20.54 38.98 -22.98
N SER A 63 -19.34 39.19 -23.53
CA SER A 63 -19.14 39.65 -24.93
C SER A 63 -18.29 38.63 -25.70
N PRO A 64 -18.89 37.53 -26.21
CA PRO A 64 -18.15 36.41 -26.80
C PRO A 64 -17.27 36.78 -28.00
N GLU A 65 -17.72 37.72 -28.84
CA GLU A 65 -17.03 38.01 -30.10
C GLU A 65 -15.92 39.06 -30.00
N ARG A 66 -15.86 39.82 -28.89
CA ARG A 66 -14.88 40.92 -28.70
C ARG A 66 -13.96 40.74 -27.50
N SER A 67 -14.14 39.68 -26.71
CA SER A 67 -13.30 39.42 -25.54
C SER A 67 -12.00 38.73 -25.95
N PRO A 68 -10.82 39.27 -25.60
CA PRO A 68 -9.52 38.63 -25.85
C PRO A 68 -9.44 37.20 -25.28
N TYR A 69 -10.22 36.91 -24.24
CA TYR A 69 -10.35 35.58 -23.66
C TYR A 69 -10.87 34.54 -24.65
N TYR A 70 -11.92 34.87 -25.42
CA TYR A 70 -12.51 33.94 -26.40
C TYR A 70 -11.48 33.59 -27.47
N THR A 71 -10.76 34.59 -28.00
CA THR A 71 -9.67 34.38 -28.97
C THR A 71 -8.55 33.49 -28.43
N PHE A 72 -8.23 33.60 -27.13
CA PHE A 72 -7.21 32.78 -26.48
C PHE A 72 -7.63 31.30 -26.33
N VAL A 73 -8.88 31.03 -25.95
CA VAL A 73 -9.36 29.65 -25.71
C VAL A 73 -9.86 28.94 -26.97
N ASN A 74 -10.27 29.69 -27.99
CA ASN A 74 -10.83 29.16 -29.25
C ASN A 74 -9.97 28.06 -29.92
N PRO A 75 -8.63 28.15 -29.98
CA PRO A 75 -7.79 27.09 -30.56
C PRO A 75 -7.95 25.73 -29.87
N VAL A 76 -8.16 25.71 -28.55
CA VAL A 76 -8.36 24.47 -27.78
C VAL A 76 -9.70 23.83 -28.14
N PHE A 77 -10.77 24.63 -28.21
CA PHE A 77 -12.10 24.17 -28.60
C PHE A 77 -12.15 23.67 -30.04
N ARG A 78 -11.40 24.31 -30.95
CA ARG A 78 -11.25 23.84 -32.33
C ARG A 78 -10.49 22.53 -32.42
N ALA A 79 -9.40 22.37 -31.66
CA ALA A 79 -8.61 21.14 -31.62
C ALA A 79 -9.38 19.97 -31.00
N ALA A 80 -10.28 20.23 -30.05
CA ALA A 80 -11.13 19.23 -29.41
C ALA A 80 -12.29 18.73 -30.30
N GLY A 81 -12.41 19.19 -31.55
CA GLY A 81 -13.49 18.81 -32.47
C GLY A 81 -14.82 19.54 -32.24
N GLU A 82 -14.86 20.49 -31.30
CA GLU A 82 -16.06 21.26 -30.94
C GLU A 82 -16.26 22.53 -31.79
N GLY A 83 -15.35 22.77 -32.74
CA GLY A 83 -15.40 23.91 -33.66
C GLY A 83 -16.62 23.98 -34.59
N ALA A 84 -17.49 22.97 -34.59
CA ALA A 84 -18.75 22.95 -35.35
C ALA A 84 -20.01 23.13 -34.48
N ALA A 85 -19.94 22.97 -33.16
CA ALA A 85 -21.12 22.98 -32.28
C ALA A 85 -21.19 24.19 -31.34
N HIS A 86 -20.05 24.83 -31.02
CA HIS A 86 -19.99 25.95 -30.08
C HIS A 86 -19.21 27.17 -30.59
N ALA A 87 -19.01 27.29 -31.91
CA ALA A 87 -18.68 28.57 -32.51
C ALA A 87 -19.97 29.38 -32.65
N GLY A 88 -20.25 30.25 -31.67
CA GLY A 88 -21.25 31.31 -31.76
C GLY A 88 -20.88 32.30 -32.86
N GLY A 89 -21.03 31.89 -34.10
CA GLY A 89 -20.99 32.71 -35.30
C GLY A 89 -22.30 32.48 -36.05
N GLU A 90 -23.08 33.54 -36.17
CA GLU A 90 -24.21 33.64 -37.09
C GLU A 90 -23.84 33.02 -38.46
N GLY A 91 -24.39 31.85 -38.79
CA GLY A 91 -24.01 31.22 -40.06
C GLY A 91 -24.32 29.74 -40.26
N ALA A 92 -25.25 29.14 -39.54
CA ALA A 92 -25.81 27.84 -39.93
C ALA A 92 -27.19 27.65 -39.31
N GLY A 93 -28.24 27.83 -40.13
CA GLY A 93 -29.65 27.82 -39.75
C GLY A 93 -30.06 26.67 -38.84
N HIS A 94 -30.05 26.94 -37.54
CA HIS A 94 -30.81 26.19 -36.54
C HIS A 94 -31.98 27.08 -36.14
N GLN A 95 -33.19 26.67 -36.52
CA GLN A 95 -34.47 27.28 -36.12
C GLN A 95 -34.75 26.98 -34.64
N GLY A 96 -33.82 27.39 -33.77
CA GLY A 96 -33.90 27.21 -32.33
C GLY A 96 -34.27 28.50 -31.61
N PRO A 97 -34.85 28.43 -30.41
CA PRO A 97 -35.03 29.59 -29.55
C PRO A 97 -33.71 30.36 -29.40
N SER A 98 -33.73 31.69 -29.50
CA SER A 98 -32.56 32.57 -29.38
C SER A 98 -31.64 32.19 -28.21
N GLU A 99 -30.33 32.41 -28.32
CA GLU A 99 -29.35 32.13 -27.25
C GLU A 99 -29.81 32.65 -25.87
N PHE A 100 -30.38 33.85 -25.86
CA PHE A 100 -30.97 34.48 -24.68
C PHE A 100 -32.09 33.65 -24.03
N THR A 101 -32.96 33.03 -24.84
CA THR A 101 -34.02 32.17 -24.31
C THR A 101 -33.48 30.87 -23.69
N MET A 102 -32.42 30.28 -24.25
CA MET A 102 -31.77 29.11 -23.64
C MET A 102 -31.06 29.46 -22.33
N ALA A 103 -30.40 30.62 -22.28
CA ALA A 103 -29.82 31.16 -21.05
C ALA A 103 -30.89 31.40 -19.98
N LEU A 104 -32.02 32.02 -20.35
CA LEU A 104 -33.14 32.27 -19.46
C LEU A 104 -33.75 30.96 -18.92
N VAL A 105 -33.94 29.96 -19.78
CA VAL A 105 -34.42 28.63 -19.39
C VAL A 105 -33.45 27.97 -18.39
N SER A 106 -32.15 28.06 -18.63
CA SER A 106 -31.13 27.55 -17.71
C SER A 106 -31.19 28.23 -16.34
N VAL A 107 -31.28 29.56 -16.32
CA VAL A 107 -31.43 30.33 -15.08
C VAL A 107 -32.71 29.96 -14.34
N ALA A 108 -33.83 29.79 -15.05
CA ALA A 108 -35.10 29.37 -14.47
C ALA A 108 -35.02 27.97 -13.85
N ILE A 109 -34.34 27.02 -14.49
CA ILE A 109 -34.11 25.67 -13.97
C ILE A 109 -33.26 25.71 -12.69
N ALA A 110 -32.18 26.51 -12.69
CA ALA A 110 -31.36 26.70 -11.50
C ALA A 110 -32.18 27.32 -10.35
N ALA A 111 -32.96 28.37 -10.63
CA ALA A 111 -33.84 29.01 -9.65
C ALA A 111 -34.89 28.05 -9.09
N ALA A 112 -35.45 27.16 -9.91
CA ALA A 112 -36.36 26.10 -9.45
C ALA A 112 -35.66 25.12 -8.49
N GLY A 113 -34.41 24.75 -8.76
CA GLY A 113 -33.58 23.93 -7.86
C GLY A 113 -33.34 24.60 -6.50
N ILE A 114 -33.03 25.90 -6.52
CA ILE A 114 -32.86 26.71 -5.30
C ILE A 114 -34.16 26.80 -4.51
N ALA A 115 -35.28 27.09 -5.17
CA ALA A 115 -36.59 27.21 -4.54
C ALA A 115 -37.02 25.89 -3.90
N LEU A 116 -36.77 24.76 -4.56
CA LEU A 116 -37.04 23.44 -4.00
C LEU A 116 -36.16 23.14 -2.77
N ALA A 117 -34.86 23.46 -2.84
CA ALA A 117 -33.94 23.30 -1.70
C ALA A 117 -34.39 24.14 -0.50
N TYR A 118 -34.77 25.40 -0.73
CA TYR A 118 -35.30 26.30 0.30
C TYR A 118 -36.56 25.71 0.96
N GLN A 119 -37.50 25.22 0.15
CA GLN A 119 -38.74 24.63 0.64
C GLN A 119 -38.49 23.36 1.47
N MET A 120 -37.58 22.48 1.03
CA MET A 120 -37.31 21.21 1.69
C MET A 120 -36.44 21.35 2.95
N TYR A 121 -35.45 22.24 2.96
CA TYR A 121 -34.45 22.29 4.04
C TYR A 121 -34.67 23.42 5.06
N LEU A 122 -35.32 24.53 4.68
CA LEU A 122 -35.58 25.64 5.60
C LEU A 122 -37.03 25.69 6.06
N ARG A 123 -37.99 25.56 5.12
CA ARG A 123 -39.43 25.73 5.44
C ARG A 123 -40.11 24.46 5.96
N ARG A 124 -39.80 23.30 5.39
CA ARG A 124 -40.50 22.02 5.69
C ARG A 124 -39.52 20.84 5.70
N ARG A 125 -38.71 20.74 6.76
CA ARG A 125 -37.65 19.72 6.93
C ARG A 125 -38.16 18.27 6.78
N GLU A 126 -39.38 18.01 7.24
CA GLU A 126 -40.07 16.72 7.13
C GLU A 126 -40.29 16.23 5.68
N LEU A 127 -40.27 17.13 4.68
CA LEU A 127 -40.41 16.73 3.29
C LEU A 127 -39.19 15.94 2.81
N ALA A 128 -37.99 16.29 3.29
CA ALA A 128 -36.78 15.57 2.93
C ALA A 128 -36.83 14.13 3.48
N ASP A 129 -37.22 13.97 4.75
CA ASP A 129 -37.29 12.67 5.40
C ASP A 129 -38.36 11.77 4.76
N ARG A 130 -39.56 12.31 4.48
CA ARG A 130 -40.62 11.57 3.78
C ARG A 130 -40.23 11.13 2.37
N MET A 131 -39.47 11.97 1.64
CA MET A 131 -38.97 11.60 0.32
C MET A 131 -37.91 10.50 0.41
N ALA A 132 -37.04 10.55 1.43
CA ALA A 132 -36.05 9.50 1.68
C ALA A 132 -36.71 8.16 2.03
N GLU A 133 -37.78 8.17 2.83
CA GLU A 133 -38.56 6.97 3.17
C GLU A 133 -39.29 6.41 1.94
N ARG A 134 -39.94 7.27 1.14
CA ARG A 134 -40.67 6.87 -0.07
C ARG A 134 -39.75 6.25 -1.12
N PHE A 135 -38.57 6.82 -1.31
CA PHE A 135 -37.58 6.37 -2.29
C PHE A 135 -36.36 5.71 -1.63
N ARG A 136 -36.60 4.93 -0.56
CA ARG A 136 -35.52 4.32 0.23
C ARG A 136 -34.47 3.58 -0.60
N GLY A 137 -34.86 2.87 -1.66
CA GLY A 137 -33.90 2.16 -2.53
C GLY A 137 -32.95 3.12 -3.25
N ALA A 138 -33.49 4.12 -3.95
CA ALA A 138 -32.69 5.13 -4.65
C ALA A 138 -31.89 6.00 -3.67
N TYR A 139 -32.48 6.36 -2.52
CA TYR A 139 -31.80 7.07 -1.45
C TYR A 139 -30.61 6.27 -0.91
N THR A 140 -30.78 4.98 -0.61
CA THR A 140 -29.70 4.11 -0.09
C THR A 140 -28.57 3.96 -1.11
N LEU A 141 -28.92 3.86 -2.40
CA LEU A 141 -27.92 3.78 -3.47
C LEU A 141 -27.09 5.05 -3.58
N LEU A 142 -27.73 6.23 -3.53
CA LEU A 142 -27.05 7.53 -3.53
C LEU A 142 -26.25 7.77 -2.23
N LEU A 143 -26.80 7.33 -1.08
CA LEU A 143 -26.18 7.43 0.23
C LEU A 143 -24.86 6.65 0.29
N ASN A 144 -24.86 5.43 -0.26
CA ASN A 144 -23.67 4.59 -0.37
C ASN A 144 -22.84 4.92 -1.63
N LYS A 145 -22.95 6.14 -2.19
CA LYS A 145 -22.18 6.62 -3.35
C LYS A 145 -22.14 5.63 -4.52
N TYR A 146 -23.29 5.05 -4.87
CA TYR A 146 -23.43 4.06 -5.93
C TYR A 146 -22.71 2.73 -5.68
N TRP A 147 -22.29 2.44 -4.44
CA TRP A 147 -21.53 1.25 -4.05
C TRP A 147 -20.19 1.07 -4.79
N VAL A 148 -19.69 2.14 -5.43
CA VAL A 148 -18.46 2.10 -6.22
C VAL A 148 -17.25 1.86 -5.32
N ASP A 149 -17.21 2.51 -4.16
CA ASP A 149 -16.13 2.36 -3.18
C ASP A 149 -16.07 0.92 -2.66
N GLU A 150 -17.22 0.31 -2.34
CA GLU A 150 -17.34 -1.06 -1.83
C GLU A 150 -16.96 -2.10 -2.88
N ILE A 151 -17.43 -1.93 -4.12
CA ILE A 151 -17.05 -2.80 -5.24
C ILE A 151 -15.56 -2.68 -5.51
N TYR A 152 -15.01 -1.46 -5.52
CA TYR A 152 -13.58 -1.25 -5.73
C TYR A 152 -12.73 -1.90 -4.64
N ASN A 153 -13.15 -1.74 -3.38
CA ASN A 153 -12.48 -2.38 -2.25
C ASN A 153 -12.55 -3.92 -2.35
N ALA A 154 -13.71 -4.48 -2.66
CA ALA A 154 -13.86 -5.93 -2.77
C ALA A 154 -13.06 -6.51 -3.94
N VAL A 155 -13.13 -5.88 -5.12
CA VAL A 155 -12.58 -6.41 -6.38
C VAL A 155 -11.09 -6.15 -6.53
N PHE A 156 -10.60 -4.98 -6.12
CA PHE A 156 -9.20 -4.62 -6.34
C PHE A 156 -8.38 -4.69 -5.05
N VAL A 157 -8.89 -4.12 -3.96
CA VAL A 157 -8.10 -4.00 -2.72
C VAL A 157 -8.03 -5.33 -1.97
N ASP A 158 -9.17 -5.90 -1.61
CA ASP A 158 -9.24 -7.11 -0.79
C ASP A 158 -8.83 -8.35 -1.57
N PHE A 159 -9.21 -8.42 -2.85
CA PHE A 159 -8.67 -9.43 -3.76
C PHE A 159 -7.14 -9.34 -3.89
N GLY A 160 -6.59 -8.12 -4.02
CA GLY A 160 -5.15 -7.89 -4.07
C GLY A 160 -4.46 -8.35 -2.78
N LYS A 161 -4.99 -7.96 -1.61
CA LYS A 161 -4.47 -8.42 -0.30
C LYS A 161 -4.52 -9.94 -0.17
N TRP A 162 -5.62 -10.56 -0.59
CA TRP A 162 -5.77 -12.02 -0.57
C TRP A 162 -4.68 -12.70 -1.42
N LEU A 163 -4.40 -12.16 -2.61
CA LEU A 163 -3.34 -12.67 -3.48
C LEU A 163 -1.96 -12.50 -2.83
N CYS A 164 -1.65 -11.34 -2.25
CA CYS A 164 -0.41 -11.11 -1.53
C CYS A 164 -0.22 -12.10 -0.37
N HIS A 165 -1.26 -12.35 0.43
CA HIS A 165 -1.19 -13.34 1.50
C HIS A 165 -0.95 -14.76 0.96
N ARG A 166 -1.51 -15.10 -0.20
CA ARG A 166 -1.25 -16.39 -0.83
C ARG A 166 0.19 -16.50 -1.33
N MET A 167 0.75 -15.43 -1.89
CA MET A 167 2.16 -15.40 -2.29
C MET A 167 3.09 -15.52 -1.09
N TRP A 168 2.80 -14.81 0.00
CA TRP A 168 3.57 -14.93 1.24
C TRP A 168 3.56 -16.34 1.81
N PHE A 169 2.41 -17.04 1.75
CA PHE A 169 2.35 -18.45 2.17
C PHE A 169 3.29 -19.34 1.37
N VAL A 170 3.37 -19.13 0.04
CA VAL A 170 4.27 -19.90 -0.83
C VAL A 170 5.74 -19.62 -0.49
N ASP A 171 6.08 -18.36 -0.23
CA ASP A 171 7.44 -17.96 0.14
C ASP A 171 7.84 -18.53 1.51
N ALA A 172 7.04 -18.26 2.54
CA ALA A 172 7.34 -18.63 3.92
C ALA A 172 7.31 -20.15 4.20
N LYS A 173 6.48 -20.93 3.49
CA LYS A 173 6.45 -22.39 3.65
C LYS A 173 7.20 -23.15 2.58
N GLY A 174 7.22 -22.65 1.35
CA GLY A 174 7.89 -23.30 0.23
C GLY A 174 9.37 -22.98 0.24
N VAL A 175 9.70 -21.70 0.05
CA VAL A 175 11.08 -21.24 -0.13
C VAL A 175 11.86 -21.33 1.18
N ASP A 176 11.37 -20.68 2.23
CA ASP A 176 12.04 -20.72 3.54
C ASP A 176 12.07 -22.14 4.12
N GLY A 177 11.03 -22.93 3.86
CA GLY A 177 10.99 -24.34 4.23
C GLY A 177 12.10 -25.15 3.56
N ALA A 178 12.34 -24.94 2.27
CA ALA A 178 13.41 -25.61 1.52
C ALA A 178 14.81 -25.16 1.99
N VAL A 179 14.99 -23.86 2.26
CA VAL A 179 16.25 -23.33 2.78
C VAL A 179 16.55 -23.90 4.16
N ASN A 180 15.59 -23.85 5.09
CA ASN A 180 15.76 -24.41 6.43
C ASN A 180 15.98 -25.94 6.40
N GLY A 181 15.32 -26.64 5.47
CA GLY A 181 15.56 -28.06 5.25
C GLY A 181 16.99 -28.35 4.78
N THR A 182 17.53 -27.49 3.92
CA THR A 182 18.93 -27.58 3.47
C THR A 182 19.90 -27.33 4.63
N SER A 183 19.66 -26.31 5.45
CA SER A 183 20.45 -26.05 6.66
C SER A 183 20.42 -27.23 7.63
N TRP A 184 19.25 -27.83 7.87
CA TRP A 184 19.12 -29.02 8.72
C TRP A 184 19.93 -30.20 8.18
N LEU A 185 19.88 -30.46 6.86
CA LEU A 185 20.67 -31.50 6.20
C LEU A 185 22.17 -31.27 6.39
N THR A 186 22.65 -30.03 6.23
CA THR A 186 24.06 -29.68 6.45
C THR A 186 24.49 -29.94 7.90
N VAL A 187 23.68 -29.52 8.88
CA VAL A 187 23.95 -29.75 10.30
C VAL A 187 23.93 -31.25 10.64
N PHE A 188 23.00 -32.02 10.07
CA PHE A 188 22.96 -33.47 10.24
C PHE A 188 24.22 -34.15 9.66
N ALA A 189 24.62 -33.76 8.45
CA ALA A 189 25.84 -34.28 7.81
C ALA A 189 27.09 -33.94 8.65
N SER A 190 27.16 -32.73 9.22
CA SER A 190 28.23 -32.32 10.13
C SER A 190 28.27 -33.19 11.40
N HIS A 191 27.13 -33.48 12.03
CA HIS A 191 27.08 -34.38 13.18
C HIS A 191 27.54 -35.80 12.85
N LEU A 192 27.19 -36.31 11.66
CA LEU A 192 27.62 -37.63 11.22
C LEU A 192 29.14 -37.66 10.99
N SER A 193 29.68 -36.65 10.32
CA SER A 193 31.11 -36.48 10.10
C SER A 193 31.87 -36.37 11.42
N ALA A 194 31.40 -35.56 12.37
CA ALA A 194 32.01 -35.43 13.68
C ALA A 194 32.05 -36.75 14.46
N ARG A 195 30.99 -37.58 14.38
CA ARG A 195 31.01 -38.91 15.02
C ARG A 195 32.01 -39.85 14.38
N PHE A 196 32.18 -39.79 13.06
CA PHE A 196 33.17 -40.59 12.36
C PHE A 196 34.59 -40.17 12.72
N ASP A 197 34.83 -38.86 12.85
CA ASP A 197 36.13 -38.31 13.24
C ASP A 197 36.52 -38.75 14.66
N PHE A 198 35.67 -38.47 15.65
CA PHE A 198 35.97 -38.78 17.05
C PHE A 198 36.06 -40.29 17.36
N ARG A 199 35.24 -41.14 16.73
CA ARG A 199 35.26 -42.59 17.00
C ARG A 199 36.17 -43.38 16.08
N GLY A 200 36.23 -43.00 14.80
CA GLY A 200 36.97 -43.74 13.79
C GLY A 200 38.41 -43.27 13.73
N VAL A 201 38.60 -42.00 13.36
CA VAL A 201 39.92 -41.44 13.06
C VAL A 201 40.72 -41.25 14.34
N ASP A 202 40.21 -40.47 15.29
CA ASP A 202 40.91 -40.21 16.56
C ASP A 202 41.05 -41.48 17.40
N GLY A 203 40.03 -42.34 17.40
CA GLY A 203 40.08 -43.64 18.08
C GLY A 203 41.21 -44.53 17.54
N LEU A 204 41.40 -44.56 16.23
CA LEU A 204 42.49 -45.31 15.59
C LEU A 204 43.85 -44.71 15.93
N VAL A 205 43.99 -43.39 15.84
CA VAL A 205 45.25 -42.70 16.13
C VAL A 205 45.65 -42.90 17.60
N ASN A 206 44.70 -42.76 18.52
CA ASN A 206 44.94 -42.99 19.95
C ASN A 206 45.30 -44.44 20.25
N ALA A 207 44.64 -45.41 19.62
CA ALA A 207 45.00 -46.83 19.78
C ALA A 207 46.43 -47.12 19.31
N ILE A 208 46.87 -46.52 18.18
CA ILE A 208 48.26 -46.63 17.72
C ILE A 208 49.21 -46.01 18.75
N ALA A 209 48.88 -44.83 19.27
CA ALA A 209 49.69 -44.15 20.29
C ALA A 209 49.79 -45.00 21.58
N ASP A 210 48.70 -45.59 22.04
CA ASP A 210 48.64 -46.43 23.24
C ASP A 210 49.49 -47.71 23.08
N VAL A 211 49.46 -48.33 21.90
CA VAL A 211 50.31 -49.50 21.58
C VAL A 211 51.78 -49.12 21.62
N ILE A 212 52.16 -47.99 21.02
CA ILE A 212 53.55 -47.50 21.01
C ILE A 212 54.00 -47.15 22.44
N GLN A 213 53.17 -46.46 23.21
CA GLN A 213 53.49 -46.07 24.58
C GLN A 213 53.57 -47.29 25.52
N GLY A 214 52.63 -48.22 25.42
CA GLY A 214 52.64 -49.48 26.16
C GLY A 214 53.88 -50.31 25.83
N GLY A 215 54.26 -50.39 24.55
CA GLY A 215 55.52 -50.99 24.11
C GLY A 215 56.74 -50.29 24.72
N SER A 216 56.79 -48.97 24.68
CA SER A 216 57.88 -48.18 25.30
C SER A 216 58.00 -48.45 26.80
N GLN A 217 56.88 -48.50 27.53
CA GLN A 217 56.88 -48.81 28.96
C GLN A 217 57.37 -50.23 29.25
N ALA A 218 57.02 -51.21 28.41
CA ALA A 218 57.54 -52.58 28.53
C ALA A 218 59.06 -52.63 28.29
N PHE A 219 59.56 -51.94 27.25
CA PHE A 219 61.00 -51.84 26.97
C PHE A 219 61.78 -51.13 28.09
N LYS A 220 61.22 -50.09 28.71
CA LYS A 220 61.85 -49.42 29.86
C LYS A 220 62.06 -50.36 31.06
N ARG A 221 61.17 -51.34 31.28
CA ARG A 221 61.32 -52.32 32.37
C ARG A 221 62.48 -53.29 32.17
N ILE A 222 62.92 -53.50 30.93
CA ILE A 222 64.12 -54.30 30.63
C ILE A 222 65.39 -53.58 31.11
N GLN A 223 65.36 -52.25 31.19
CA GLN A 223 66.48 -51.44 31.67
C GLN A 223 66.48 -51.38 33.21
N THR A 224 67.09 -52.37 33.85
CA THR A 224 67.08 -52.54 35.33
C THR A 224 68.04 -51.59 36.09
N GLY A 225 68.96 -50.90 35.40
CA GLY A 225 69.89 -49.95 36.01
C GLY A 225 71.03 -50.57 36.83
N VAL A 226 71.03 -51.90 37.02
CA VAL A 226 72.08 -52.65 37.73
C VAL A 226 73.12 -53.16 36.75
N ILE A 227 74.36 -52.67 36.83
CA ILE A 227 75.44 -52.95 35.86
C ILE A 227 75.70 -54.46 35.67
N GLN A 228 75.54 -55.26 36.73
CA GLN A 228 75.74 -56.71 36.69
C GLN A 228 74.80 -57.43 35.70
N ASN A 229 73.53 -57.01 35.61
CA ASN A 229 72.57 -57.60 34.69
C ASN A 229 72.92 -57.30 33.22
N TYR A 230 73.50 -56.13 32.94
CA TYR A 230 73.97 -55.80 31.59
C TYR A 230 75.20 -56.61 31.18
N LEU A 231 76.16 -56.79 32.11
CA LEU A 231 77.33 -57.63 31.86
C LEU A 231 76.94 -59.09 31.57
N LEU A 232 76.00 -59.63 32.35
CA LEU A 232 75.48 -60.98 32.13
C LEU A 232 74.72 -61.08 30.80
N ALA A 233 73.89 -60.08 30.46
CA ALA A 233 73.19 -60.03 29.17
C ALA A 233 74.16 -59.94 27.97
N MET A 234 75.23 -59.15 28.08
CA MET A 234 76.28 -59.07 27.05
C MET A 234 77.03 -60.40 26.89
N ALA A 235 77.41 -61.05 28.00
CA ALA A 235 78.08 -62.34 27.95
C ALA A 235 77.19 -63.44 27.33
N MET A 236 75.91 -63.49 27.73
CA MET A 236 74.90 -64.36 27.10
C MET A 236 74.72 -64.05 25.62
N GLY A 237 74.68 -62.77 25.24
CA GLY A 237 74.58 -62.34 23.84
C GLY A 237 75.77 -62.81 23.01
N ILE A 238 77.00 -62.65 23.51
CA ILE A 238 78.22 -63.14 22.85
C ILE A 238 78.18 -64.66 22.70
N PHE A 239 77.79 -65.40 23.74
CA PHE A 239 77.66 -66.85 23.71
C PHE A 239 76.64 -67.32 22.66
N VAL A 240 75.48 -66.67 22.57
CA VAL A 240 74.43 -66.99 21.59
C VAL A 240 74.90 -66.67 20.16
N ILE A 241 75.54 -65.52 19.93
CA ILE A 241 76.05 -65.15 18.60
C ILE A 241 77.12 -66.14 18.14
N VAL A 242 78.07 -66.49 19.00
CA VAL A 242 79.13 -67.46 18.67
C VAL A 242 78.55 -68.86 18.41
N SER A 243 77.55 -69.27 19.21
CA SER A 243 76.87 -70.56 19.00
C SER A 243 76.07 -70.58 17.70
N LEU A 244 75.35 -69.50 17.38
CA LEU A 244 74.63 -69.37 16.11
C LEU A 244 75.58 -69.37 14.91
N TYR A 245 76.71 -68.68 15.00
CA TYR A 245 77.75 -68.66 13.95
C TYR A 245 78.43 -70.02 13.74
N PHE A 246 78.45 -70.88 14.76
CA PHE A 246 78.99 -72.24 14.63
C PHE A 246 77.98 -73.25 14.08
N PHE A 247 76.68 -73.00 14.27
CA PHE A 247 75.59 -73.89 13.84
C PHE A 247 74.93 -73.48 12.52
N PHE A 248 75.09 -72.22 12.08
CA PHE A 248 74.67 -71.68 10.78
C PHE A 248 75.86 -71.05 10.08
#